data_AF-K8XQR9-F1
#
_entry.id   AF-K8XQR9-F1
#
_cell.length_a   1.000
_cell.length_b   1.000
_cell.length_c   1.000
_cell.angle_alpha   90.00
_cell.angle_beta   90.00
_cell.angle_gamma   90.00
#
_symmetry.space_group_name_H-M   'P 1'
#
loop_
_entity.id
_entity.type
_entity.pdbx_description
1 polymer ?
#
loop_
_entity_poly.entity_id
_entity_poly.type
_entity_poly.pdbx_seq_one_letter_code
_entity_poly.pdbx_strand_id
1 'polypeptide(L)'
;MGIYRACASEWVTCFREFGELGLLDRASVPHYPPTATPTSVVARIEKLRSDKKWSARRIAHELSSDRVRQDHCVGRSGHWTDLAPRRSGHSR
;
A
#
# COMPACT_ATOMS: atom_id res chain seq x y z
N MET A 1 -19.49 23.59 11.47
CA MET A 1 -18.55 22.45 11.51
C MET A 1 -18.91 21.50 10.40
N GLY A 2 -18.18 21.50 9.29
CA GLY A 2 -18.59 20.87 8.03
C GLY A 2 -17.68 19.71 7.65
N ILE A 3 -18.08 18.50 7.99
CA ILE A 3 -17.54 17.29 7.35
C ILE A 3 -18.28 17.07 6.03
N TYR A 4 -17.57 16.61 5.01
CA TYR A 4 -18.16 16.33 3.71
C TYR A 4 -19.14 15.14 3.80
N ARG A 5 -20.25 15.19 3.05
CA ARG A 5 -21.31 14.16 3.13
C ARG A 5 -20.81 12.74 2.86
N ALA A 6 -19.82 12.60 1.96
CA ALA A 6 -19.26 11.29 1.64
C ALA A 6 -18.48 10.72 2.84
N CYS A 7 -17.82 11.57 3.63
CA CYS A 7 -17.11 11.20 4.85
C CYS A 7 -18.08 10.58 5.83
N ALA A 8 -19.15 11.31 6.11
CA ALA A 8 -20.17 10.87 7.05
C ALA A 8 -20.81 9.54 6.58
N SER A 9 -21.02 9.40 5.26
CA SER A 9 -21.61 8.18 4.69
C SER A 9 -20.67 6.96 4.82
N GLU A 10 -19.37 7.15 4.61
CA GLU A 10 -18.37 6.09 4.78
C GLU A 10 -18.30 5.63 6.24
N TRP A 11 -18.24 6.56 7.19
CA TRP A 11 -18.22 6.24 8.63
C TRP A 11 -19.50 5.52 9.09
N VAL A 12 -20.67 5.97 8.61
CA VAL A 12 -21.95 5.30 8.90
C VAL A 12 -21.98 3.89 8.31
N THR A 13 -21.39 3.68 7.13
CA THR A 13 -21.30 2.34 6.52
C THR A 13 -20.41 1.44 7.37
N CYS A 14 -19.23 1.91 7.79
CA CYS A 14 -18.33 1.16 8.67
C CYS A 14 -18.98 0.81 10.01
N PHE A 15 -19.73 1.73 10.62
CA PHE A 15 -20.46 1.46 11.86
C PHE A 15 -21.53 0.39 11.69
N ARG A 16 -22.25 0.40 10.57
CA ARG A 16 -23.30 -0.59 10.29
C ARG A 16 -22.73 -1.99 10.04
N GLU A 17 -21.51 -2.09 9.50
CA GLU A 17 -20.86 -3.37 9.22
C GLU A 17 -20.08 -3.94 10.40
N PHE A 18 -19.34 -3.10 11.14
CA PHE A 18 -18.41 -3.53 12.18
C PHE A 18 -18.79 -3.05 13.59
N GLY A 19 -19.89 -2.33 13.75
CA GLY A 19 -20.30 -1.75 15.03
C GLY A 19 -19.29 -0.73 15.54
N GLU A 20 -19.10 -0.68 16.86
CA GLU A 20 -18.14 0.23 17.49
C GLU A 20 -16.69 -0.02 17.04
N LEU A 21 -16.35 -1.26 16.67
CA LEU A 21 -15.02 -1.60 16.12
C LEU A 21 -14.74 -0.90 14.78
N GLY A 22 -15.79 -0.51 14.04
CA GLY A 22 -15.68 0.23 12.79
C GLY A 22 -15.33 1.71 12.95
N LEU A 23 -15.44 2.26 14.16
CA LEU A 23 -15.02 3.64 14.49
C LEU A 23 -13.59 3.72 15.05
N LEU A 24 -12.98 2.57 15.36
CA LEU A 24 -11.59 2.55 15.76
C LEU A 24 -10.71 2.97 14.58
N ASP A 25 -9.67 3.76 14.86
CA ASP A 25 -8.67 4.15 13.87
C ASP A 25 -7.91 2.91 13.40
N ARG A 26 -8.39 2.31 12.31
CA ARG A 26 -7.75 1.19 11.61
C ARG A 26 -7.00 1.74 10.42
N ALA A 27 -5.77 1.26 10.24
CA ALA A 27 -5.06 1.53 9.00
C ALA A 27 -5.87 0.95 7.83
N SER A 28 -6.28 1.80 6.88
CA SER A 28 -6.88 1.38 5.61
C SER A 28 -5.88 0.69 4.67
N VAL A 29 -4.63 0.53 5.12
CA VAL A 29 -3.55 -0.07 4.35
C VAL A 29 -3.66 -1.60 4.44
N PRO A 30 -3.54 -2.33 3.32
CA PRO A 30 -3.51 -3.79 3.35
C PRO A 30 -2.38 -4.32 4.23
N HIS A 31 -2.64 -5.41 4.98
CA HIS A 31 -1.61 -6.08 5.78
C HIS A 31 -0.41 -6.57 4.95
N TYR A 32 -0.62 -6.90 3.68
CA TYR A 32 0.44 -7.31 2.76
C TYR A 32 0.30 -6.55 1.43
N PRO A 33 0.96 -5.40 1.27
CA PRO A 33 0.97 -4.70 0.00
C PRO A 33 1.75 -5.51 -1.04
N PRO A 34 1.22 -5.78 -2.24
CA PRO A 34 1.96 -6.49 -3.30
C PRO A 34 3.16 -5.69 -3.83
N THR A 35 3.21 -4.38 -3.56
CA THR A 35 4.32 -3.49 -3.86
C THR A 35 5.12 -3.14 -2.60
N ALA A 36 4.93 -3.86 -1.50
CA ALA A 36 5.73 -3.66 -0.30
C ALA A 36 7.19 -3.90 -0.65
N THR A 37 8.03 -2.93 -0.31
CA THR A 37 9.47 -3.08 -0.47
C THR A 37 9.89 -4.30 0.38
N PRO A 38 10.52 -5.32 -0.22
CA PRO A 38 10.90 -6.51 0.53
C PRO A 38 11.86 -6.14 1.66
N THR A 39 11.71 -6.77 2.82
CA THR A 39 12.46 -6.44 4.04
C THR A 39 13.98 -6.51 3.83
N SER A 40 14.44 -7.38 2.92
CA SER A 40 15.86 -7.46 2.53
C SER A 40 16.38 -6.18 1.88
N VAL A 41 15.57 -5.53 1.04
CA VAL A 41 15.91 -4.25 0.41
C VAL A 41 15.90 -3.12 1.45
N VAL A 42 14.96 -3.15 2.39
CA VAL A 42 14.91 -2.18 3.50
C VAL A 42 16.16 -2.27 4.37
N ALA A 43 16.52 -3.48 4.82
CA ALA A 43 17.74 -3.71 5.60
C ALA A 43 19.01 -3.28 4.86
N ARG A 44 19.04 -3.45 3.53
CA ARG A 44 20.14 -2.98 2.68
C ARG A 44 20.20 -1.44 2.64
N ILE A 45 19.07 -0.76 2.48
CA ILE A 45 18.98 0.71 2.51
C ILE A 45 19.49 1.25 3.85
N GLU A 46 19.06 0.65 4.96
CA GLU A 46 19.47 1.03 6.30
C GLU A 46 20.98 0.89 6.49
N LYS A 47 21.56 -0.24 6.08
CA LYS A 47 23.01 -0.46 6.13
C LYS A 47 23.79 0.56 5.29
N LEU A 48 23.33 0.85 4.06
CA LEU A 48 23.98 1.83 3.19
C LEU A 48 23.88 3.26 3.74
N ARG A 49 22.80 3.61 4.43
CA ARG A 49 22.66 4.89 5.12
C ARG A 49 23.55 4.97 6.35
N SER A 50 23.59 3.91 7.16
CA SER A 50 24.34 3.88 8.41
C SER A 50 25.86 3.85 8.17
N ASP A 51 26.35 2.91 7.35
CA ASP A 51 27.79 2.67 7.17
C ASP A 51 28.46 3.69 6.24
N LYS A 52 27.72 4.19 5.25
CA LYS A 52 28.30 4.94 4.12
C LYS A 52 27.75 6.35 3.96
N LYS A 53 26.71 6.73 4.72
CA LYS A 53 26.01 8.04 4.60
C LYS A 53 25.64 8.40 3.16
N TRP A 54 25.25 7.41 2.36
CA TRP A 54 24.94 7.64 0.96
C TRP A 54 23.65 8.46 0.77
N SER A 55 23.67 9.32 -0.24
CA SER A 55 22.47 10.05 -0.65
C SER A 55 21.43 9.09 -1.23
N ALA A 56 20.15 9.48 -1.12
CA ALA A 56 19.04 8.67 -1.63
C ALA A 56 19.20 8.33 -3.12
N ARG A 57 19.74 9.26 -3.93
CA ARG A 57 20.00 9.04 -5.36
C ARG A 57 21.01 7.91 -5.61
N ARG A 58 22.09 7.86 -4.81
CA ARG A 58 23.12 6.82 -4.98
C ARG A 58 22.61 5.45 -4.54
N ILE A 59 21.85 5.41 -3.45
CA ILE A 59 21.17 4.19 -3.00
C ILE A 59 20.17 3.71 -4.06
N ALA A 60 19.38 4.61 -4.65
CA ALA A 60 18.44 4.25 -5.71
C ALA A 60 19.15 3.69 -6.96
N HIS A 61 20.30 4.24 -7.34
CA HIS A 61 21.10 3.74 -8.45
C HIS A 61 21.64 2.31 -8.18
N GLU A 62 22.19 2.10 -6.97
CA GLU A 62 22.68 0.79 -6.54
C GLU A 62 21.55 -0.25 -6.53
N LEU A 63 20.43 0.10 -5.90
CA LEU A 63 19.27 -0.77 -5.82
C LEU A 63 18.64 -1.03 -7.19
N SER A 64 18.65 -0.07 -8.11
CA SER A 64 18.13 -0.28 -9.48
C SER A 64 19.03 -1.23 -10.27
N SER A 65 20.35 -1.13 -10.10
CA SER A 65 21.32 -2.04 -10.71
C SER A 65 21.17 -3.47 -10.16
N ASP A 66 20.88 -3.59 -8.86
CA ASP A 66 20.57 -4.88 -8.23
C ASP A 66 19.17 -5.38 -8.60
N ARG A 67 18.20 -4.49 -8.81
CA ARG A 67 16.84 -4.87 -9.21
C ARG A 67 16.82 -5.51 -10.59
N VAL A 68 17.64 -5.02 -11.54
CA VAL A 68 17.92 -5.62 -12.87
C VAL A 68 18.62 -6.99 -12.79
N ARG A 69 19.13 -7.35 -11.59
CA ARG A 69 19.65 -8.68 -11.30
C ARG A 69 18.61 -9.56 -10.58
N GLN A 70 17.52 -9.03 -10.04
CA GLN A 70 16.53 -9.79 -9.25
C GLN A 70 15.25 -10.09 -10.06
N ASP A 71 14.98 -9.28 -11.08
CA ASP A 71 13.84 -9.32 -11.98
C ASP A 71 13.86 -10.43 -13.04
N HIS A 72 14.92 -11.25 -13.12
CA HIS A 72 14.82 -12.53 -13.82
C HIS A 72 13.97 -13.58 -13.06
N CYS A 73 13.51 -13.30 -11.82
CA CYS A 73 12.72 -14.23 -11.02
C CYS A 73 11.36 -13.71 -10.50
N VAL A 74 10.91 -12.48 -10.80
CA VAL A 74 9.59 -12.01 -10.32
C VAL A 74 8.71 -11.62 -11.49
N GLY A 75 7.82 -12.54 -11.84
CA GLY A 75 6.76 -12.32 -12.82
C GLY A 75 5.91 -11.10 -12.45
N ARG A 76 5.89 -10.12 -13.35
CA ARG A 76 4.75 -9.31 -13.80
C ARG A 76 3.51 -9.36 -12.88
N SER A 77 3.43 -8.47 -11.90
CA SER A 77 2.17 -8.17 -11.21
C SER A 77 1.30 -7.28 -12.11
N GLY A 78 0.41 -7.91 -12.87
CA GLY A 78 -0.63 -7.23 -13.61
C GLY A 78 -1.70 -6.62 -12.70
N HIS A 79 -2.19 -5.45 -13.10
CA HIS A 79 -3.57 -4.99 -13.00
C HIS A 79 -4.18 -4.73 -11.60
N TRP A 80 -4.25 -3.45 -11.22
CA TRP A 80 -4.86 -2.94 -9.98
C TRP A 80 -6.39 -2.81 -10.01
N THR A 81 -7.08 -3.24 -11.06
CA THR A 81 -8.54 -3.12 -11.12
C THR A 81 -9.23 -4.43 -10.73
N ASP A 82 -9.32 -4.73 -9.43
CA ASP A 82 -10.37 -5.62 -8.93
C ASP A 82 -10.73 -5.43 -7.44
N LEU A 83 -10.58 -4.19 -6.92
CA LEU A 83 -11.12 -3.79 -5.61
C LEU A 83 -12.06 -2.59 -5.74
N ALA A 84 -12.93 -2.62 -6.75
CA ALA A 84 -14.19 -1.87 -6.69
C ALA A 84 -15.31 -2.90 -6.50
N PRO A 85 -16.13 -2.81 -5.44
CA PRO A 85 -17.26 -3.72 -5.28
C PRO A 85 -18.16 -3.60 -6.51
N ARG A 86 -18.42 -4.74 -7.15
CA ARG A 86 -19.49 -4.92 -8.15
C ARG A 86 -20.79 -4.34 -7.59
N ARG A 87 -21.14 -3.13 -8.02
CA ARG A 87 -22.48 -2.59 -7.87
C ARG A 87 -23.36 -3.23 -8.94
N SER A 88 -23.72 -4.49 -8.76
CA SER A 88 -24.70 -5.18 -9.59
C SER A 88 -26.09 -5.09 -8.94
N GLY A 89 -26.97 -4.35 -9.61
CA GLY A 89 -28.43 -4.51 -9.53
C GLY A 89 -29.13 -3.65 -8.50
N HIS A 90 -29.90 -2.66 -8.96
CA HIS A 90 -31.36 -2.74 -8.98
C HIS A 90 -31.89 -1.92 -10.15
N SER A 91 -32.67 -2.61 -10.99
CA SER A 91 -33.46 -2.06 -12.08
C SER A 91 -34.71 -1.37 -11.56
N ARG A 92 -35.17 -0.39 -12.34
CA ARG A 92 -36.46 0.33 -12.32
C ARG A 92 -36.69 1.37 -11.22
#